data_AF-A9WFM1-F1
#
_entry.id   AF-A9WFM1-F1
#
_cell.length_a   1.000
_cell.length_b   1.000
_cell.length_c   1.000
_cell.angle_alpha   90.00
_cell.angle_beta   90.00
_cell.angle_gamma   90.00
#
_symmetry.space_group_name_H-M   'P 1'
#
loop_
_entity.id
_entity.type
_entity.pdbx_description
1 polymer ?
#
loop_
_entity_poly.entity_id
_entity_poly.type
_entity_poly.pdbx_seq_one_letter_code
_entity_poly.pdbx_strand_id
1 'polypeptide(L)'
;MPYYSPLRYPGSKRHLTLYVEKSLTINAFHPTLYIEPFTGGASVGLHLLLRQKVDKIILIDRDPWIASFWQTVFWDTQWLVDKVENAPITLEEWERIKQSDPSTTREQAWTCLFLNRTSFSGILRQEVGPLGGKTQASPYKIDCRFPRQTLIKRIQQIAARRDNVYAVWNLSWEEGLEAIRSEQRTGKLPESGLFFYLDPPFFEKADTLYRYYFQEEDHSALRDTLLNMTDKWLLSYDSAERVEYLYGEAIASQSNGTKRSNVEFLYSLSMLRERKRGKEVILSNLEILPELNGHS
;
A
#
# COMPACT_ATOMS: atom_id res chain seq x y z
N MET A 1 -3.05 0.02 17.53
CA MET A 1 -3.67 -0.50 16.28
C MET A 1 -3.13 -1.89 15.95
N PRO A 2 -3.95 -2.83 15.45
CA PRO A 2 -3.47 -4.11 14.93
C PRO A 2 -2.56 -3.91 13.69
N TYR A 3 -1.73 -4.91 13.38
CA TYR A 3 -0.85 -4.92 12.21
C TYR A 3 -1.26 -6.12 11.35
N TYR A 4 -1.93 -5.83 10.24
CA TYR A 4 -2.54 -6.85 9.39
C TYR A 4 -1.61 -7.34 8.27
N SER A 5 -0.96 -6.43 7.54
CA SER A 5 -0.13 -6.79 6.41
C SER A 5 0.98 -7.79 6.78
N PRO A 6 1.22 -8.85 6.00
CA PRO A 6 2.38 -9.71 6.20
C PRO A 6 3.69 -9.01 5.78
N LEU A 7 3.61 -8.06 4.84
CA LEU A 7 4.74 -7.31 4.32
C LEU A 7 5.23 -6.23 5.28
N ARG A 8 6.46 -5.77 5.07
CA ARG A 8 7.16 -4.66 5.72
C ARG A 8 7.43 -3.61 4.65
N TYR A 9 6.63 -2.56 4.62
CA TYR A 9 6.85 -1.47 3.68
C TYR A 9 7.45 -0.26 4.40
N PRO A 10 8.61 0.25 3.99
CA PRO A 10 9.03 1.61 4.32
C PRO A 10 7.90 2.58 3.93
N GLY A 11 7.56 3.52 4.80
CA GLY A 11 6.48 4.47 4.53
C GLY A 11 5.06 3.91 4.65
N SER A 12 4.86 2.72 5.24
CA SER A 12 3.52 2.15 5.43
C SER A 12 2.57 3.18 6.06
N LYS A 13 1.48 3.53 5.35
CA LYS A 13 0.44 4.47 5.80
C LYS A 13 -0.49 3.91 6.87
N ARG A 14 0.04 3.03 7.72
CA ARG A 14 -0.68 2.45 8.86
C ARG A 14 -1.26 3.53 9.77
N HIS A 15 -0.52 4.62 9.98
CA HIS A 15 -0.98 5.73 10.80
C HIS A 15 -2.22 6.43 10.19
N LEU A 16 -2.44 6.35 8.88
CA LEU A 16 -3.61 6.89 8.19
C LEU A 16 -4.83 5.96 8.22
N THR A 17 -4.69 4.69 8.63
CA THR A 17 -5.83 3.74 8.64
C THR A 17 -7.05 4.27 9.39
N LEU A 18 -6.85 4.79 10.61
CA LEU A 18 -7.92 5.41 11.40
C LEU A 18 -8.39 6.74 10.80
N TYR A 19 -7.48 7.50 10.18
CA TYR A 19 -7.85 8.75 9.51
C TYR A 19 -8.83 8.45 8.37
N VAL A 20 -8.50 7.51 7.49
CA VAL A 20 -9.36 7.10 6.36
C VAL A 20 -10.68 6.51 6.86
N GLU A 21 -10.68 5.62 7.86
CA GLU A 21 -11.93 5.11 8.46
C GLU A 21 -12.79 6.24 9.03
N LYS A 22 -12.18 7.22 9.71
CA LYS A 22 -12.88 8.39 10.25
C LYS A 22 -13.43 9.27 9.13
N SER A 23 -12.66 9.52 8.07
CA SER A 23 -13.12 10.26 6.88
C SER A 23 -14.36 9.61 6.27
N LEU A 24 -14.37 8.29 6.10
CA LEU A 24 -15.56 7.59 5.62
C LEU A 24 -16.75 7.74 6.58
N THR A 25 -16.51 7.57 7.88
CA THR A 25 -17.56 7.63 8.90
C THR A 25 -18.21 9.00 9.02
N ILE A 26 -17.44 10.09 9.03
CA ILE A 26 -17.99 11.46 9.20
C ILE A 26 -18.75 11.95 7.98
N ASN A 27 -18.46 11.40 6.80
CA ASN A 27 -19.21 11.66 5.57
C ASN A 27 -20.40 10.70 5.40
N ALA A 28 -20.69 9.85 6.41
CA ALA A 28 -21.69 8.78 6.33
C ALA A 28 -21.55 7.92 5.07
N PHE A 29 -20.32 7.74 4.59
CA PHE A 29 -20.03 7.08 3.33
C PHE A 29 -19.47 5.68 3.58
N HIS A 30 -20.22 4.66 3.15
CA HIS A 30 -19.79 3.26 3.17
C HIS A 30 -19.53 2.81 1.72
N PRO A 31 -18.26 2.68 1.30
CA PRO A 31 -17.94 2.33 -0.08
C PRO A 31 -18.44 0.93 -0.45
N THR A 32 -19.16 0.84 -1.57
CA THR A 32 -19.50 -0.44 -2.21
C THR A 32 -18.25 -1.08 -2.79
N LEU A 33 -17.33 -0.25 -3.28
CA LEU A 33 -16.05 -0.66 -3.84
C LEU A 33 -14.94 0.28 -3.38
N TYR A 34 -13.96 -0.26 -2.68
CA TYR A 34 -12.72 0.42 -2.33
C TYR A 34 -11.63 0.04 -3.32
N ILE A 35 -10.87 1.02 -3.79
CA ILE A 35 -9.81 0.84 -4.79
C ILE A 35 -8.51 1.43 -4.24
N GLU A 36 -7.43 0.65 -4.30
CA GLU A 36 -6.08 1.08 -3.92
C GLU A 36 -5.14 0.89 -5.11
N PRO A 37 -4.94 1.93 -5.96
CA PRO A 37 -4.13 1.83 -7.18
C PRO A 37 -2.62 1.65 -6.93
N PHE A 38 -2.19 1.91 -5.69
CA PHE A 38 -0.80 1.85 -5.23
C PHE A 38 -0.72 0.96 -4.00
N THR A 39 -1.10 -0.31 -4.17
CA THR A 39 -1.36 -1.22 -3.04
C THR A 39 -0.18 -1.34 -2.08
N GLY A 40 1.02 -1.63 -2.57
CA GLY A 40 2.18 -1.91 -1.75
C GLY A 40 1.87 -2.92 -0.64
N GLY A 41 1.90 -2.45 0.61
CA GLY A 41 1.56 -3.24 1.79
C GLY A 41 0.07 -3.37 2.13
N ALA A 42 -0.84 -2.75 1.38
CA ALA A 42 -2.31 -2.76 1.53
C ALA A 42 -2.79 -2.38 2.94
N SER A 43 -2.07 -1.51 3.66
CA SER A 43 -2.34 -1.28 5.08
C SER A 43 -3.71 -0.66 5.32
N VAL A 44 -4.14 0.26 4.45
CA VAL A 44 -5.45 0.92 4.53
C VAL A 44 -6.54 -0.01 4.05
N GLY A 45 -6.41 -0.60 2.86
CA GLY A 45 -7.39 -1.56 2.33
C GLY A 45 -7.66 -2.74 3.26
N LEU A 46 -6.63 -3.36 3.84
CA LEU A 46 -6.81 -4.47 4.79
C LEU A 46 -7.49 -4.03 6.08
N HIS A 47 -7.18 -2.83 6.58
CA HIS A 47 -7.82 -2.31 7.78
C HIS A 47 -9.32 -2.14 7.55
N LEU A 48 -9.72 -1.50 6.46
CA LEU A 48 -11.13 -1.30 6.11
C LEU A 48 -11.84 -2.63 5.83
N LEU A 49 -11.21 -3.54 5.09
CA LEU A 49 -11.73 -4.87 4.78
C LEU A 49 -12.01 -5.69 6.04
N LEU A 50 -11.02 -5.82 6.93
CA LEU A 50 -11.13 -6.64 8.14
C LEU A 50 -12.08 -6.03 9.18
N ARG A 51 -12.22 -4.70 9.16
CA ARG A 51 -13.18 -3.95 9.98
C ARG A 51 -14.58 -3.88 9.36
N GLN A 52 -14.77 -4.43 8.15
CA GLN A 52 -16.04 -4.43 7.42
C GLN A 52 -16.58 -3.02 7.19
N LYS A 53 -15.68 -2.10 6.80
CA LYS A 53 -15.99 -0.70 6.48
C LYS A 53 -16.18 -0.44 4.99
N VAL A 54 -16.07 -1.49 4.19
CA VAL A 54 -16.22 -1.52 2.73
C VAL A 54 -16.80 -2.88 2.37
N ASP A 55 -17.56 -2.95 1.27
CA ASP A 55 -18.16 -4.23 0.85
C ASP A 55 -17.19 -5.09 0.04
N LYS A 56 -16.52 -4.46 -0.94
CA LYS A 56 -15.50 -5.08 -1.77
C LYS A 56 -14.26 -4.21 -1.92
N ILE A 57 -13.13 -4.85 -2.19
CA ILE A 57 -11.87 -4.17 -2.52
C ILE A 57 -11.33 -4.59 -3.89
N ILE A 58 -10.66 -3.66 -4.57
CA ILE A 58 -9.74 -3.91 -5.67
C ILE A 58 -8.37 -3.40 -5.24
N LEU A 59 -7.36 -4.27 -5.37
CA LEU A 59 -5.96 -3.92 -5.14
C LEU A 59 -5.25 -3.88 -6.50
N ILE A 60 -4.52 -2.81 -6.77
CA ILE A 60 -3.74 -2.67 -8.00
C ILE A 60 -2.31 -2.30 -7.62
N ASP A 61 -1.35 -2.93 -8.27
CA ASP A 61 0.05 -2.55 -8.13
C ASP A 61 0.80 -2.79 -9.43
N ARG A 62 1.66 -1.85 -9.80
CA ARG A 62 2.53 -1.97 -10.98
C ARG A 62 3.61 -3.02 -10.79
N ASP A 63 4.02 -3.29 -9.54
CA ASP A 63 5.02 -4.31 -9.28
C ASP A 63 4.40 -5.73 -9.37
N PRO A 64 4.85 -6.56 -10.33
CA PRO A 64 4.32 -7.91 -10.49
C PRO A 64 4.53 -8.78 -9.25
N TRP A 65 5.58 -8.53 -8.45
CA TRP A 65 5.84 -9.30 -7.23
C TRP A 65 4.81 -8.98 -6.15
N ILE A 66 4.41 -7.71 -6.03
CA ILE A 66 3.41 -7.26 -5.05
C ILE A 66 2.03 -7.77 -5.46
N ALA A 67 1.65 -7.58 -6.73
CA ALA A 67 0.38 -8.04 -7.24
C ALA A 67 0.26 -9.58 -7.11
N SER A 68 1.28 -10.33 -7.53
CA SER A 68 1.31 -11.79 -7.39
C SER A 68 1.28 -12.24 -5.94
N PHE A 69 1.92 -11.52 -5.01
CA PHE A 69 1.83 -11.79 -3.58
C PHE A 69 0.39 -11.69 -3.09
N TRP A 70 -0.30 -10.58 -3.35
CA TRP A 70 -1.70 -10.41 -2.93
C TRP A 70 -2.63 -11.41 -3.62
N GLN A 71 -2.43 -11.72 -4.91
CA GLN A 71 -3.16 -12.78 -5.59
C GLN A 71 -3.00 -14.12 -4.86
N THR A 72 -1.76 -14.49 -4.53
CA THR A 72 -1.47 -15.76 -3.86
C THR A 72 -2.08 -15.79 -2.45
N VAL A 73 -2.06 -14.67 -1.72
CA VAL A 73 -2.71 -14.57 -0.39
C VAL A 73 -4.19 -14.94 -0.46
N PHE A 74 -4.93 -14.46 -1.48
CA PHE A 74 -6.38 -14.68 -1.56
C PHE A 74 -6.80 -15.94 -2.32
N TRP A 75 -6.06 -16.37 -3.35
CA TRP A 75 -6.48 -17.48 -4.23
C TRP A 75 -5.60 -18.73 -4.13
N ASP A 76 -4.48 -18.67 -3.43
CA ASP A 76 -3.56 -19.80 -3.27
C ASP A 76 -2.93 -19.84 -1.87
N THR A 77 -3.79 -19.56 -0.87
CA THR A 77 -3.41 -19.32 0.52
C THR A 77 -2.66 -20.49 1.12
N GLN A 78 -3.12 -21.73 0.88
CA GLN A 78 -2.53 -22.92 1.50
C GLN A 78 -1.10 -23.14 1.00
N TRP A 79 -0.86 -22.97 -0.29
CA TRP A 79 0.48 -23.06 -0.87
C TRP A 79 1.42 -22.04 -0.23
N LEU A 80 0.96 -20.79 -0.05
CA LEU A 80 1.77 -19.75 0.57
C LEU A 80 2.05 -20.05 2.05
N VAL A 81 1.07 -20.57 2.79
CA VAL A 81 1.23 -21.00 4.18
C VAL A 81 2.27 -22.13 4.28
N ASP A 82 2.18 -23.14 3.41
CA ASP A 82 3.13 -24.25 3.39
C ASP A 82 4.56 -23.77 3.08
N LYS A 83 4.71 -22.79 2.18
CA LYS A 83 6.00 -22.13 1.91
C LYS A 83 6.53 -21.38 3.14
N VAL A 84 5.69 -20.61 3.81
CA VAL A 84 6.07 -19.86 5.02
C VAL A 84 6.44 -20.79 6.17
N GLU A 85 5.81 -21.96 6.31
CA GLU A 85 6.13 -22.90 7.38
C GLU A 85 7.48 -23.60 7.15
N ASN A 86 7.76 -24.01 5.90
CA ASN A 86 8.84 -24.96 5.63
C ASN A 86 10.12 -24.37 5.04
N ALA A 87 10.07 -23.17 4.45
CA ALA A 87 11.24 -22.66 3.71
C ALA A 87 12.44 -22.36 4.63
N PRO A 88 13.68 -22.70 4.23
CA PRO A 88 14.88 -22.34 4.98
C PRO A 88 15.10 -20.82 4.93
N ILE A 89 15.34 -20.17 6.08
CA ILE A 89 15.62 -18.73 6.14
C ILE A 89 17.12 -18.53 6.33
N THR A 90 17.88 -18.77 5.26
CA THR A 90 19.35 -18.70 5.26
C THR A 90 19.85 -17.64 4.29
N LEU A 91 21.12 -17.23 4.44
CA LEU A 91 21.77 -16.35 3.48
C LEU A 91 21.87 -16.97 2.09
N GLU A 92 22.16 -18.27 2.02
CA GLU A 92 22.24 -19.01 0.76
C GLU A 92 20.90 -18.96 0.01
N GLU A 93 19.79 -19.23 0.71
CA GLU A 93 18.46 -19.15 0.09
C GLU A 93 18.11 -17.71 -0.31
N TRP A 94 18.53 -16.73 0.48
CA TRP A 94 18.38 -15.32 0.13
C TRP A 94 19.13 -14.96 -1.15
N GLU A 95 20.39 -15.35 -1.29
CA GLU A 95 21.20 -15.10 -2.49
C GLU A 95 20.59 -15.81 -3.70
N ARG A 96 20.15 -17.06 -3.54
CA ARG A 96 19.48 -17.84 -4.58
C ARG A 96 18.20 -17.15 -5.07
N ILE A 97 17.33 -16.70 -4.16
CA ILE A 97 16.10 -15.98 -4.52
C ILE A 97 16.42 -14.61 -5.11
N LYS A 98 17.42 -13.90 -4.59
CA LYS A 98 17.81 -12.56 -5.08
C LYS A 98 18.29 -12.58 -6.53
N GLN A 99 18.98 -13.64 -6.92
CA GLN A 99 19.50 -13.87 -8.27
C GLN A 99 18.50 -14.59 -9.20
N SER A 100 17.33 -14.99 -8.68
CA SER A 100 16.31 -15.66 -9.48
C SER A 100 15.56 -14.68 -10.38
N ASP A 101 14.98 -15.20 -11.46
CA ASP A 101 14.06 -14.47 -12.34
C ASP A 101 12.66 -15.11 -12.25
N PRO A 102 11.84 -14.75 -11.24
CA PRO A 102 10.58 -15.41 -10.98
C PRO A 102 9.54 -15.10 -12.07
N SER A 103 9.06 -16.16 -12.73
CA SER A 103 8.21 -16.06 -13.92
C SER A 103 6.73 -16.36 -13.64
N THR A 104 6.46 -17.19 -12.63
CA THR A 104 5.10 -17.57 -12.25
C THR A 104 4.57 -16.74 -11.08
N THR A 105 3.24 -16.63 -10.94
CA THR A 105 2.59 -15.93 -9.80
C THR A 105 3.10 -16.45 -8.45
N ARG A 106 3.21 -17.77 -8.30
CA ARG A 106 3.74 -18.42 -7.09
C ARG A 106 5.18 -17.99 -6.80
N GLU A 107 6.07 -18.09 -7.79
CA GLU A 107 7.47 -17.69 -7.64
C GLU A 107 7.59 -16.21 -7.26
N GLN A 108 6.86 -15.34 -7.96
CA GLN A 108 6.86 -13.90 -7.70
C GLN A 108 6.32 -13.57 -6.31
N ALA A 109 5.25 -14.22 -5.88
CA ALA A 109 4.68 -14.06 -4.54
C ALA A 109 5.65 -14.49 -3.44
N TRP A 110 6.33 -15.62 -3.64
CA TRP A 110 7.33 -16.10 -2.69
C TRP A 110 8.54 -15.18 -2.64
N THR A 111 9.07 -14.77 -3.80
CA THR A 111 10.17 -13.81 -3.90
C THR A 111 9.81 -12.50 -3.20
N CYS A 112 8.59 -11.98 -3.41
CA CYS A 112 8.08 -10.80 -2.72
C CYS A 112 8.14 -10.98 -1.20
N LEU A 113 7.45 -11.99 -0.66
CA LEU A 113 7.34 -12.18 0.79
C LEU A 113 8.71 -12.46 1.41
N PHE A 114 9.48 -13.39 0.84
CA PHE A 114 10.78 -13.78 1.39
C PHE A 114 11.71 -12.58 1.46
N LEU A 115 12.02 -11.94 0.32
CA LEU A 115 12.93 -10.80 0.27
C LEU A 115 12.42 -9.62 1.10
N ASN A 116 11.12 -9.37 1.16
CA ASN A 116 10.56 -8.32 2.00
C ASN A 116 10.79 -8.59 3.50
N ARG A 117 10.75 -9.85 3.93
CA ARG A 117 10.95 -10.19 5.34
C ARG A 117 12.44 -10.29 5.70
N THR A 118 13.29 -10.68 4.76
CA THR A 118 14.71 -11.00 4.99
C THR A 118 15.69 -9.96 4.47
N SER A 119 15.26 -8.91 3.78
CA SER A 119 16.13 -7.81 3.31
C SER A 119 16.08 -6.59 4.24
N PHE A 120 17.10 -5.73 4.15
CA PHE A 120 17.15 -4.50 4.92
C PHE A 120 15.90 -3.63 4.64
N SER A 121 15.24 -3.18 5.71
CA SER A 121 13.97 -2.41 5.67
C SER A 121 12.81 -3.02 4.87
N GLY A 122 12.94 -4.25 4.37
CA GLY A 122 11.95 -4.91 3.51
C GLY A 122 11.86 -4.36 2.08
N ILE A 123 12.90 -3.65 1.63
CA ILE A 123 12.97 -3.11 0.27
C ILE A 123 13.29 -4.25 -0.70
N LEU A 124 12.58 -4.28 -1.84
CA LEU A 124 12.70 -5.33 -2.86
C LEU A 124 13.74 -5.05 -3.95
N ARG A 125 14.31 -3.84 -3.99
CA ARG A 125 15.30 -3.41 -4.99
C ARG A 125 16.58 -4.25 -4.94
N GLN A 126 17.23 -4.43 -6.10
CA GLN A 126 18.35 -5.36 -6.25
C GLN A 126 19.59 -4.98 -5.42
N GLU A 127 19.79 -3.69 -5.20
CA GLU A 127 20.92 -3.11 -4.47
C GLU A 127 20.85 -3.34 -2.96
N VAL A 128 19.68 -3.72 -2.44
CA VAL A 128 19.46 -3.91 -1.01
C VAL A 128 19.94 -5.29 -0.56
N GLY A 129 20.84 -5.28 0.43
CA GLY A 129 21.40 -6.49 1.04
C GLY A 129 20.48 -7.18 2.07
N PRO A 130 20.91 -8.35 2.55
CA PRO A 130 20.15 -9.12 3.53
C PRO A 130 20.11 -8.40 4.88
N LEU A 131 19.03 -8.63 5.62
CA LEU A 131 18.90 -8.21 7.00
C LEU A 131 20.03 -8.82 7.82
N GLY A 132 20.71 -7.99 8.60
CA GLY A 132 21.88 -8.38 9.38
C GLY A 132 23.22 -8.33 8.63
N GLY A 133 23.20 -7.99 7.34
CA GLY A 133 24.39 -7.88 6.49
C GLY A 133 24.92 -9.24 6.05
N LYS A 134 25.79 -9.26 5.03
CA LYS A 134 26.34 -10.51 4.48
C LYS A 134 27.17 -11.32 5.49
N THR A 135 27.81 -10.65 6.44
CA THR A 135 28.58 -11.30 7.51
C THR A 135 27.70 -11.78 8.67
N GLN A 136 26.42 -11.40 8.69
CA GLN A 136 25.49 -11.65 9.81
C GLN A 136 26.04 -11.21 11.18
N ALA A 137 26.94 -10.22 11.24
CA ALA A 137 27.52 -9.75 12.51
C ALA A 137 26.53 -8.95 13.37
N SER A 138 25.44 -8.46 12.77
CA SER A 138 24.36 -7.74 13.48
C SER A 138 23.62 -8.65 14.47
N PRO A 139 23.08 -8.10 15.58
CA PRO A 139 22.12 -8.83 16.42
C PRO A 139 20.81 -9.13 15.69
N TYR A 140 20.48 -8.37 14.64
CA TYR A 140 19.31 -8.62 13.81
C TYR A 140 19.69 -9.56 12.65
N LYS A 141 19.63 -10.87 12.91
CA LYS A 141 19.89 -11.92 11.92
C LYS A 141 18.82 -11.94 10.82
N ILE A 142 19.11 -12.63 9.72
CA ILE A 142 18.26 -12.70 8.53
C ILE A 142 16.82 -13.16 8.80
N ASP A 143 16.64 -14.04 9.79
CA ASP A 143 15.37 -14.66 10.16
C ASP A 143 14.60 -13.90 11.25
N CYS A 144 15.20 -12.90 11.90
CA CYS A 144 14.60 -12.25 13.08
C CYS A 144 13.32 -11.46 12.73
N ARG A 145 13.09 -11.21 11.44
CA ARG A 145 11.86 -10.62 10.90
C ARG A 145 11.04 -11.64 10.12
N PHE A 146 11.22 -12.95 10.30
CA PHE A 146 10.39 -14.00 9.70
C PHE A 146 9.63 -14.81 10.77
N PRO A 147 8.75 -14.19 11.59
CA PRO A 147 8.00 -14.93 12.61
C PRO A 147 6.89 -15.78 11.95
N ARG A 148 7.20 -17.03 11.60
CA ARG A 148 6.34 -17.93 10.80
C ARG A 148 4.88 -17.94 11.25
N GLN A 149 4.65 -18.28 12.52
CA GLN A 149 3.30 -18.38 13.08
C GLN A 149 2.52 -17.05 13.03
N THR A 150 3.21 -15.91 13.15
CA THR A 150 2.57 -14.60 13.00
C THR A 150 2.25 -14.29 11.54
N LEU A 151 3.13 -14.64 10.61
CA LEU A 151 2.90 -14.47 9.17
C LEU A 151 1.73 -15.34 8.69
N ILE A 152 1.72 -16.62 9.05
CA ILE A 152 0.66 -17.58 8.73
C ILE A 152 -0.68 -17.08 9.26
N LYS A 153 -0.74 -16.70 10.54
CA LYS A 153 -1.97 -16.16 11.15
C LYS A 153 -2.51 -14.94 10.39
N ARG A 154 -1.62 -14.03 9.96
CA ARG A 154 -2.02 -12.85 9.18
C ARG A 154 -2.54 -13.22 7.80
N ILE A 155 -1.82 -14.09 7.09
CA ILE A 155 -2.21 -14.57 5.76
C ILE A 155 -3.59 -15.23 5.83
N GLN A 156 -3.80 -16.15 6.77
CA GLN A 156 -5.09 -16.83 6.97
C GLN A 156 -6.21 -15.86 7.35
N GLN A 157 -5.94 -14.89 8.25
CA GLN A 157 -6.92 -13.87 8.63
C GLN A 157 -7.36 -13.01 7.43
N ILE A 158 -6.43 -12.67 6.54
CA ILE A 158 -6.70 -11.89 5.33
C ILE A 158 -7.46 -12.74 4.31
N ALA A 159 -7.01 -13.97 4.06
CA ALA A 159 -7.62 -14.90 3.13
C ALA A 159 -9.08 -15.24 3.49
N ALA A 160 -9.43 -15.22 4.78
CA ALA A 160 -10.81 -15.39 5.25
C ALA A 160 -11.78 -14.29 4.74
N ARG A 161 -11.27 -13.20 4.15
CA ARG A 161 -12.07 -12.14 3.50
C ARG A 161 -12.01 -12.19 1.98
N ARG A 162 -11.58 -13.31 1.37
CA ARG A 162 -11.48 -13.45 -0.09
C ARG A 162 -12.76 -13.05 -0.82
N ASP A 163 -13.94 -13.35 -0.31
CA ASP A 163 -15.21 -13.06 -0.99
C ASP A 163 -15.51 -11.55 -1.12
N ASN A 164 -14.87 -10.75 -0.25
CA ASN A 164 -14.87 -9.30 -0.28
C ASN A 164 -13.73 -8.74 -1.16
N VAL A 165 -12.95 -9.57 -1.85
CA VAL A 165 -11.93 -9.12 -2.82
C VAL A 165 -12.46 -9.36 -4.23
N TYR A 166 -12.70 -8.27 -4.96
CA TYR A 166 -13.11 -8.34 -6.35
C TYR A 166 -11.96 -8.81 -7.22
N ALA A 167 -10.83 -8.10 -7.13
CA ALA A 167 -9.65 -8.41 -7.92
C ALA A 167 -8.35 -7.91 -7.28
N VAL A 168 -7.26 -8.53 -7.70
CA VAL A 168 -5.89 -8.01 -7.53
C VAL A 168 -5.26 -7.95 -8.92
N TRP A 169 -4.89 -6.76 -9.38
CA TRP A 169 -4.38 -6.53 -10.73
C TRP A 169 -2.93 -6.07 -10.73
N ASN A 170 -2.15 -6.62 -11.66
CA ASN A 170 -0.84 -6.10 -11.98
C ASN A 170 -0.96 -5.12 -13.16
N LEU A 171 -1.25 -3.86 -12.86
CA LEU A 171 -1.49 -2.80 -13.82
C LEU A 171 -0.89 -1.49 -13.29
N SER A 172 -0.65 -0.52 -14.16
CA SER A 172 -0.47 0.87 -13.74
C SER A 172 -1.76 1.43 -13.14
N TRP A 173 -1.70 2.61 -12.53
CA TRP A 173 -2.90 3.24 -11.96
C TRP A 173 -3.86 3.71 -13.07
N GLU A 174 -3.33 4.15 -14.22
CA GLU A 174 -4.10 4.54 -15.41
C GLU A 174 -4.80 3.33 -16.02
N GLU A 175 -4.06 2.24 -16.26
CA GLU A 175 -4.59 0.98 -16.78
C GLU A 175 -5.64 0.40 -15.81
N GLY A 176 -5.39 0.50 -14.51
CA GLY A 176 -6.31 0.10 -13.46
C GLY A 176 -7.61 0.90 -13.49
N LEU A 177 -7.53 2.21 -13.67
CA LEU A 177 -8.70 3.07 -13.82
C LEU A 177 -9.50 2.71 -15.07
N GLU A 178 -8.85 2.52 -16.21
CA GLU A 178 -9.52 2.11 -17.45
C GLU A 178 -10.18 0.73 -17.31
N ALA A 179 -9.51 -0.22 -16.63
CA ALA A 179 -10.10 -1.52 -16.34
C ALA A 179 -11.38 -1.40 -15.50
N ILE A 180 -11.40 -0.52 -14.49
CA ILE A 180 -12.60 -0.24 -13.69
C ILE A 180 -13.72 0.31 -14.58
N ARG A 181 -13.42 1.31 -15.44
CA ARG A 181 -14.41 1.88 -16.36
C ARG A 181 -14.94 0.85 -17.35
N SER A 182 -14.09 -0.03 -17.85
CA SER A 182 -14.49 -1.13 -18.73
C SER A 182 -15.43 -2.13 -18.04
N GLU A 183 -15.14 -2.48 -16.80
CA GLU A 183 -15.97 -3.37 -15.99
C GLU A 183 -17.31 -2.72 -15.59
N GLN A 184 -17.36 -1.40 -15.40
CA GLN A 184 -18.60 -0.61 -15.24
C GLN A 184 -19.45 -0.65 -16.52
N ARG A 185 -18.84 -0.35 -17.68
CA ARG A 185 -19.52 -0.41 -19.00
C ARG A 185 -20.14 -1.78 -19.32
N THR A 186 -19.60 -2.85 -18.76
CA THR A 186 -20.12 -4.22 -18.91
C THR A 186 -21.06 -4.66 -17.78
N GLY A 187 -21.37 -3.77 -16.82
CA GLY A 187 -22.30 -4.00 -15.72
C GLY A 187 -21.76 -4.90 -14.60
N LYS A 188 -20.45 -5.18 -14.56
CA LYS A 188 -19.83 -6.05 -13.54
C LYS A 188 -19.45 -5.31 -12.27
N LEU A 189 -19.14 -4.02 -12.39
CA LEU A 189 -18.86 -3.12 -11.28
C LEU A 189 -19.97 -2.08 -11.12
N PRO A 190 -20.20 -1.56 -9.90
CA PRO A 190 -21.21 -0.54 -9.68
C PRO A 190 -20.79 0.78 -10.34
N GLU A 191 -21.77 1.56 -10.81
CA GLU A 191 -21.55 2.91 -11.37
C GLU A 191 -21.29 3.97 -10.29
N SER A 192 -21.54 3.66 -9.01
CA SER A 192 -21.40 4.58 -7.89
C SER A 192 -21.01 3.88 -6.59
N GLY A 193 -20.63 4.66 -5.58
CA GLY A 193 -20.15 4.15 -4.29
C GLY A 193 -18.68 3.73 -4.29
N LEU A 194 -17.92 4.14 -5.31
CA LEU A 194 -16.48 3.90 -5.39
C LEU A 194 -15.72 4.85 -4.46
N PHE A 195 -14.69 4.33 -3.83
CA PHE A 195 -13.73 5.11 -3.06
C PHE A 195 -12.29 4.74 -3.43
N PHE A 196 -11.54 5.72 -3.92
CA PHE A 196 -10.13 5.56 -4.27
C PHE A 196 -9.24 6.06 -3.13
N TYR A 197 -8.37 5.21 -2.61
CA TYR A 197 -7.27 5.62 -1.75
C TYR A 197 -5.96 5.59 -2.54
N LEU A 198 -5.30 6.74 -2.66
CA LEU A 198 -4.13 6.92 -3.49
C LEU A 198 -2.93 7.32 -2.62
N ASP A 199 -1.84 6.56 -2.75
CA ASP A 199 -0.55 6.80 -2.09
C ASP A 199 0.58 6.58 -3.10
N PRO A 200 0.73 7.50 -4.09
CA PRO A 200 1.72 7.33 -5.15
C PRO A 200 3.16 7.38 -4.62
N PRO A 201 4.14 6.76 -5.31
CA PRO A 201 5.54 6.82 -4.91
C PRO A 201 6.09 8.26 -4.97
N PHE A 202 6.85 8.69 -3.96
CA PHE A 202 7.31 10.08 -3.79
C PHE A 202 8.64 10.43 -4.48
N PHE A 203 8.76 11.64 -5.03
CA PHE A 203 9.96 12.13 -5.73
C PHE A 203 11.30 11.97 -4.99
N GLU A 204 11.40 12.31 -3.70
CA GLU A 204 12.72 12.47 -3.05
C GLU A 204 13.38 11.15 -2.61
N LYS A 205 12.62 10.04 -2.54
CA LYS A 205 13.12 8.73 -2.06
C LYS A 205 12.55 7.52 -2.81
N ALA A 206 11.67 7.70 -3.80
CA ALA A 206 11.07 6.56 -4.49
C ALA A 206 12.09 5.72 -5.27
N ASP A 207 13.10 6.36 -5.87
CA ASP A 207 14.17 5.72 -6.61
C ASP A 207 14.97 4.71 -5.76
N THR A 208 15.07 4.94 -4.45
CA THR A 208 15.77 4.05 -3.51
C THR A 208 14.86 3.04 -2.82
N LEU A 209 13.55 3.28 -2.76
CA LEU A 209 12.60 2.48 -1.98
C LEU A 209 11.74 1.54 -2.83
N TYR A 210 11.39 1.94 -4.05
CA TYR A 210 10.44 1.23 -4.91
C TYR A 210 11.10 0.76 -6.21
N ARG A 211 10.54 -0.29 -6.82
CA ARG A 211 10.99 -0.77 -8.14
C ARG A 211 10.43 0.06 -9.30
N TYR A 212 9.33 0.76 -9.05
CA TYR A 212 8.65 1.67 -9.97
C TYR A 212 8.44 2.99 -9.24
N TYR A 213 8.71 4.10 -9.91
CA TYR A 213 8.66 5.45 -9.34
C TYR A 213 8.04 6.42 -10.34
N PHE A 214 7.54 7.54 -9.84
CA PHE A 214 6.89 8.57 -10.65
C PHE A 214 7.89 9.62 -11.12
N GLN A 215 7.67 10.12 -12.32
CA GLN A 215 8.21 11.37 -12.85
C GLN A 215 7.21 12.51 -12.64
N GLU A 216 7.62 13.73 -12.99
CA GLU A 216 6.78 14.91 -12.83
C GLU A 216 5.51 14.89 -13.67
N GLU A 217 5.61 14.31 -14.86
CA GLU A 217 4.49 14.10 -15.76
C GLU A 217 3.48 13.12 -15.16
N ASP A 218 3.94 12.06 -14.48
CA ASP A 218 3.06 11.06 -13.83
C ASP A 218 2.27 11.71 -12.68
N HIS A 219 2.93 12.55 -11.88
CA HIS A 219 2.27 13.30 -10.81
C HIS A 219 1.24 14.31 -11.34
N SER A 220 1.54 14.95 -12.47
CA SER A 220 0.63 15.88 -13.14
C SER A 220 -0.57 15.17 -13.75
N ALA A 221 -0.35 14.02 -14.41
CA ALA A 221 -1.43 13.19 -14.96
C ALA A 221 -2.37 12.66 -13.87
N LEU A 222 -1.81 12.24 -12.73
CA LEU A 222 -2.60 11.83 -11.57
C LEU A 222 -3.46 12.98 -11.04
N ARG A 223 -2.88 14.18 -10.89
CA ARG A 223 -3.62 15.39 -10.48
C ARG A 223 -4.79 15.63 -11.43
N ASP A 224 -4.52 15.73 -12.72
CA ASP A 224 -5.53 16.08 -13.72
C ASP A 224 -6.67 15.05 -13.73
N THR A 225 -6.34 13.77 -13.56
CA THR A 225 -7.35 12.72 -13.42
C THR A 225 -8.20 12.92 -12.17
N LEU A 226 -7.59 13.13 -11.00
CA LEU A 226 -8.31 13.29 -9.74
C LEU A 226 -9.21 14.54 -9.72
N LEU A 227 -8.76 15.64 -10.34
CA LEU A 227 -9.54 16.87 -10.44
C LEU A 227 -10.74 16.75 -11.40
N ASN A 228 -10.74 15.78 -12.31
CA ASN A 228 -11.87 15.52 -13.20
C ASN A 228 -12.72 14.31 -12.76
N MET A 229 -12.30 13.58 -11.72
CA MET A 229 -12.99 12.37 -11.27
C MET A 229 -14.19 12.69 -10.37
N THR A 230 -15.35 12.12 -10.70
CA THR A 230 -16.58 12.24 -9.89
C THR A 230 -16.63 11.28 -8.71
N ASP A 231 -15.95 10.14 -8.80
CA ASP A 231 -15.83 9.19 -7.69
C ASP A 231 -15.15 9.81 -6.47
N LYS A 232 -15.44 9.29 -5.28
CA LYS A 232 -14.80 9.77 -4.05
C LYS A 232 -13.35 9.31 -4.00
N TRP A 233 -12.44 10.20 -3.61
CA TRP A 233 -11.02 9.88 -3.50
C TRP A 233 -10.37 10.53 -2.30
N LEU A 234 -9.30 9.90 -1.81
CA LEU A 234 -8.41 10.44 -0.79
C LEU A 234 -6.98 10.12 -1.20
N LEU A 235 -6.18 11.16 -1.31
CA LEU A 235 -4.80 11.14 -1.76
C LEU A 235 -3.87 11.52 -0.60
N SER A 236 -2.81 10.75 -0.42
CA SER A 236 -1.77 10.94 0.58
C SER A 236 -0.48 11.45 -0.06
N TYR A 237 0.10 12.52 0.48
CA TYR A 237 1.39 13.05 0.06
C TYR A 237 2.31 13.34 1.26
N ASP A 238 3.61 13.04 1.14
CA ASP A 238 4.59 13.30 2.20
C ASP A 238 5.25 14.70 2.12
N SER A 239 4.94 15.48 1.08
CA SER A 239 5.52 16.81 0.84
C SER A 239 4.47 17.89 0.65
N ALA A 240 4.45 18.85 1.58
CA ALA A 240 3.56 20.01 1.52
C ALA A 240 3.91 20.98 0.38
N GLU A 241 5.19 21.12 0.04
CA GLU A 241 5.65 21.98 -1.05
C GLU A 241 5.19 21.43 -2.41
N ARG A 242 5.30 20.11 -2.61
CA ARG A 242 4.84 19.46 -3.84
C ARG A 242 3.32 19.51 -3.98
N VAL A 243 2.60 19.35 -2.88
CA VAL A 243 1.15 19.55 -2.88
C VAL A 243 0.80 20.98 -3.26
N GLU A 244 1.50 21.98 -2.74
CA GLU A 244 1.27 23.37 -3.11
C GLU A 244 1.56 23.62 -4.61
N TYR A 245 2.68 23.09 -5.11
CA TYR A 245 3.05 23.19 -6.52
C TYR A 245 2.03 22.53 -7.46
N LEU A 246 1.59 21.31 -7.15
CA LEU A 246 0.70 20.54 -8.02
C LEU A 246 -0.77 20.94 -7.86
N TYR A 247 -1.24 21.09 -6.61
CA TYR A 247 -2.66 21.20 -6.27
C TYR A 247 -3.04 22.56 -5.68
N GLY A 248 -2.11 23.50 -5.47
CA GLY A 248 -2.38 24.78 -4.80
C GLY A 248 -3.52 25.58 -5.43
N GLU A 249 -3.53 25.71 -6.76
CA GLU A 249 -4.61 26.37 -7.49
C GLU A 249 -5.94 25.66 -7.29
N ALA A 250 -5.98 24.33 -7.43
CA ALA A 250 -7.18 23.52 -7.24
C ALA A 250 -7.75 23.59 -5.82
N ILE A 251 -6.88 23.72 -4.81
CA ILE A 251 -7.28 23.92 -3.42
C ILE A 251 -7.87 25.32 -3.24
N ALA A 252 -7.24 26.35 -3.79
CA ALA A 252 -7.68 27.73 -3.69
C ALA A 252 -9.04 27.98 -4.39
N SER A 253 -9.24 27.35 -5.55
CA SER A 253 -10.48 27.46 -6.33
C SER A 253 -11.54 26.41 -5.95
N GLN A 254 -11.23 25.50 -5.02
CA GLN A 254 -12.06 24.34 -4.67
C GLN A 254 -12.45 23.48 -5.89
N SER A 255 -11.57 23.35 -6.88
CA SER A 255 -11.76 22.47 -8.04
C SER A 255 -12.09 21.05 -7.57
N ASN A 256 -13.16 20.47 -8.10
CA ASN A 256 -13.70 19.16 -7.68
C ASN A 256 -13.96 19.04 -6.16
N GLY A 257 -14.26 20.16 -5.48
CA GLY A 257 -14.43 20.17 -4.04
C GLY A 257 -13.17 19.76 -3.28
N THR A 258 -11.98 19.94 -3.87
CA THR A 258 -10.71 19.51 -3.29
C THR A 258 -10.46 20.21 -1.95
N LYS A 259 -10.30 19.40 -0.91
CA LYS A 259 -9.98 19.84 0.46
C LYS A 259 -8.60 19.35 0.85
N ARG A 260 -7.96 20.10 1.74
CA ARG A 260 -6.65 19.78 2.32
C ARG A 260 -6.76 19.56 3.83
N SER A 261 -6.06 18.55 4.33
CA SER A 261 -5.83 18.33 5.75
C SER A 261 -4.36 17.95 5.97
N ASN A 262 -3.76 18.42 7.05
CA ASN A 262 -2.38 18.05 7.41
C ASN A 262 -2.42 17.05 8.56
N VAL A 263 -1.72 15.92 8.41
CA VAL A 263 -1.63 14.85 9.40
C VAL A 263 -0.22 14.81 9.95
N GLU A 264 -0.05 15.17 11.22
CA GLU A 264 1.22 15.01 11.92
C GLU A 264 1.29 13.66 12.62
N PHE A 265 2.42 12.96 12.49
CA PHE A 265 2.67 11.73 13.21
C PHE A 265 4.11 11.64 13.71
N LEU A 266 4.30 10.93 14.83
CA LEU A 266 5.62 10.65 15.37
C LEU A 266 6.12 9.32 14.80
N TYR A 267 7.29 9.32 14.17
CA TYR A 267 8.00 8.08 13.85
C TYR A 267 9.32 8.00 14.63
N SER A 268 9.69 6.78 15.01
CA SER A 268 10.98 6.47 15.61
C SER A 268 11.89 5.89 14.53
N LEU A 269 12.96 6.63 14.16
CA LEU A 269 14.01 6.06 13.33
C LEU A 269 14.89 5.18 14.21
N SER A 270 15.10 3.92 13.82
CA SER A 270 15.95 2.99 14.58
C SER A 270 17.41 3.43 14.67
N MET A 271 17.84 4.43 13.90
CA MET A 271 19.20 4.98 13.90
C MET A 271 19.39 6.21 14.80
N LEU A 272 18.31 6.85 15.28
CA LEU A 272 18.39 8.05 16.12
C LEU A 272 17.39 7.92 17.27
N ARG A 273 17.83 8.08 18.52
CA ARG A 273 16.95 8.14 19.71
C ARG A 273 16.04 9.40 19.72
N GLU A 274 15.86 10.06 18.59
CA GLU A 274 14.99 11.22 18.40
C GLU A 274 13.73 10.82 17.64
N ARG A 275 12.56 11.18 18.19
CA ARG A 275 11.28 11.07 17.47
C ARG A 275 11.23 12.23 16.47
N LYS A 276 11.20 11.92 15.17
CA LYS A 276 10.91 12.94 14.15
C LYS A 276 9.41 13.02 13.91
N ARG A 277 8.91 14.24 13.70
CA ARG A 277 7.54 14.49 13.22
C ARG A 277 7.53 14.32 11.71
N GLY A 278 6.80 13.33 11.22
CA GLY A 278 6.40 13.25 9.81
C GLY A 278 5.16 14.12 9.62
N LYS A 279 5.08 14.78 8.47
CA LYS A 279 3.89 15.50 8.04
C LYS A 279 3.40 14.83 6.76
N GLU A 280 2.18 14.36 6.77
CA GLU A 280 1.46 13.96 5.56
C GLU A 280 0.46 15.06 5.23
N VAL A 281 0.26 15.32 3.94
CA VAL A 281 -0.80 16.16 3.42
C VAL A 281 -1.82 15.26 2.76
N ILE A 282 -3.06 15.38 3.20
CA ILE A 282 -4.21 14.65 2.66
C ILE A 282 -5.00 15.59 1.77
N LEU A 283 -5.29 15.13 0.56
CA LEU A 283 -6.19 15.78 -0.39
C LEU A 283 -7.39 14.88 -0.65
N SER A 284 -8.58 15.46 -0.85
CA SER A 284 -9.79 14.69 -1.09
C SER A 284 -10.94 15.53 -1.64
N ASN A 285 -11.85 14.92 -2.40
CA ASN A 285 -13.17 15.49 -2.74
C ASN A 285 -14.30 15.03 -1.78
N LEU A 286 -13.94 14.46 -0.63
CA LEU A 286 -14.89 14.24 0.47
C LEU A 286 -15.39 15.58 1.03
N GLU A 287 -16.62 15.60 1.51
CA GLU A 287 -17.26 16.83 2.00
C GLU A 287 -16.62 17.31 3.31
N ILE A 288 -16.22 16.37 4.17
CA ILE A 288 -15.61 16.65 5.46
C ILE A 288 -14.32 15.84 5.60
N LEU A 289 -13.24 16.50 6.01
CA LEU A 289 -12.00 15.83 6.41
C LEU A 289 -11.83 15.93 7.94
N PRO A 290 -11.35 14.88 8.61
CA PRO A 290 -11.12 14.93 10.05
C PRO A 290 -10.11 16.02 10.46
N GLU A 291 -10.44 16.74 11.52
CA GLU A 291 -9.45 17.50 12.29
C GLU A 291 -8.68 16.54 13.18
N LEU A 292 -7.35 16.54 13.07
CA LEU A 292 -6.47 15.83 14.00
C LEU A 292 -6.10 16.78 15.13
N ASN A 293 -7.01 16.95 16.07
CA ASN A 293 -6.67 17.55 17.36
C ASN A 293 -5.77 16.55 18.09
N GLY A 294 -4.49 16.90 18.22
CA GLY A 294 -3.42 16.02 18.69
C GLY A 294 -3.58 15.58 20.14
N HIS A 295 -4.50 14.66 20.41
CA HIS A 295 -4.59 13.94 21.67
C HIS A 295 -5.08 12.51 21.41
N SER A 296 -4.11 11.59 21.24
CA SER A 296 -4.24 10.17 21.59
C SER A 296 -2.85 9.62 21.87
#